data_AF-A0A0B8Q9A3-F1
#
_entry.id   AF-A0A0B8Q9A3-F1
#
_cell.length_a   1.000
_cell.length_b   1.000
_cell.length_c   1.000
_cell.angle_alpha   90.00
_cell.angle_beta   90.00
_cell.angle_gamma   90.00
#
_symmetry.space_group_name_H-M   'P 1'
#
loop_
_entity.id
_entity.type
_entity.pdbx_description
1 polymer ?
#
loop_
_entity_poly.entity_id
_entity_poly.type
_entity_poly.pdbx_seq_one_letter_code
_entity_poly.pdbx_strand_id
1 'polypeptide(L)'
;MERQAICGPNQFVNASLSNFEAYSVLNSVGVTALILLVSLLPSIVLNKNPSLPFIVFIVSFFCYWISNPNLGQTTFWVVGAANYMWTMLYICIYIATLHTIHNKSQDKVSFVSYILVFTLSVIAGWSSEGAGWFPLAYSMIGIYLFKRDTALPILGSIGSLMGYCLLIFSPGNYNRLEHPLFQDWVALSIYEKVMGHIIYRVPEVLSGFWFLYVLLVFALLLNAIFIKEKCNKAQVLSLFFFVASFN
;
A
#
# COMPACT_ATOMS: atom_id res chain seq x y z
N MET A 1 -4.43 43.93 -17.61
CA MET A 1 -2.98 44.21 -17.84
C MET A 1 -2.20 43.61 -16.68
N GLU A 2 -2.12 42.29 -16.61
CA GLU A 2 -1.26 41.57 -15.66
C GLU A 2 -0.06 41.03 -16.43
N ARG A 3 1.13 41.35 -15.94
CA ARG A 3 2.41 41.03 -16.57
C ARG A 3 2.60 39.51 -16.58
N GLN A 4 2.60 38.91 -17.76
CA GLN A 4 3.32 37.65 -17.97
C GLN A 4 4.81 37.95 -17.77
N ALA A 5 5.34 37.59 -16.61
CA ALA A 5 6.78 37.57 -16.39
C ALA A 5 7.37 36.45 -17.25
N ILE A 6 7.91 36.82 -18.40
CA ILE A 6 8.69 35.95 -19.27
C ILE A 6 10.00 35.68 -18.52
N CYS A 7 10.07 34.59 -17.74
CA CYS A 7 11.34 34.11 -17.21
C CYS A 7 12.27 33.79 -18.39
N GLY A 8 13.57 34.08 -18.26
CA GLY A 8 14.54 33.67 -19.28
C GLY A 8 14.65 32.14 -19.37
N PRO A 9 15.04 31.54 -20.50
CA PRO A 9 15.20 30.09 -20.64
C PRO A 9 16.09 29.48 -19.54
N ASN A 10 17.13 30.18 -19.10
CA ASN A 10 17.98 29.74 -17.99
C ASN A 10 17.27 29.77 -16.62
N GLN A 11 16.36 30.72 -16.39
CA GLN A 11 15.56 30.78 -15.16
C GLN A 11 14.48 29.69 -15.14
N PHE A 12 13.86 29.40 -16.29
CA PHE A 12 12.94 28.27 -16.42
C PHE A 12 13.64 26.93 -16.22
N VAL A 13 14.82 26.74 -16.83
CA VAL A 13 15.63 25.53 -16.65
C VAL A 13 16.04 25.38 -15.17
N ASN A 14 16.56 26.42 -14.53
CA ASN A 14 16.95 26.35 -13.12
C ASN A 14 15.76 26.09 -12.18
N ALA A 15 14.59 26.70 -12.42
CA ALA A 15 13.39 26.42 -11.65
C ALA A 15 12.86 24.98 -11.88
N SER A 16 12.98 24.47 -13.10
CA SER A 16 12.61 23.07 -13.40
C SER A 16 13.55 22.06 -12.73
N LEU A 17 14.85 22.37 -12.67
CA LEU A 17 15.87 21.56 -11.99
C LEU A 17 15.68 21.58 -10.47
N SER A 18 15.45 22.74 -9.86
CA SER A 18 15.23 22.83 -8.41
C SER A 18 13.99 22.05 -7.96
N ASN A 19 12.93 22.06 -8.79
CA ASN A 19 11.74 21.26 -8.52
C ASN A 19 12.04 19.76 -8.64
N PHE A 20 12.77 19.35 -9.68
CA PHE A 20 13.18 17.96 -9.87
C PHE A 20 14.03 17.42 -8.71
N GLU A 21 14.97 18.21 -8.20
CA GLU A 21 15.78 17.87 -7.03
C GLU A 21 14.92 17.68 -5.77
N ALA A 22 13.99 18.61 -5.52
CA ALA A 22 13.07 18.51 -4.38
C ALA A 22 12.21 17.24 -4.43
N TYR A 23 11.67 16.89 -5.60
CA TYR A 23 10.90 15.64 -5.77
C TYR A 23 11.77 14.39 -5.55
N SER A 24 13.02 14.41 -6.02
CA SER A 24 13.94 13.29 -5.86
C SER A 24 14.29 13.05 -4.39
N VAL A 25 14.53 14.12 -3.63
CA VAL A 25 14.75 14.05 -2.18
C VAL A 25 13.51 13.51 -1.47
N LEU A 26 12.33 14.04 -1.79
CA LEU A 26 11.07 13.58 -1.19
C LEU A 26 10.81 12.09 -1.49
N ASN A 27 11.01 11.64 -2.72
CA ASN A 27 10.83 10.23 -3.08
C ASN A 27 11.86 9.34 -2.38
N SER A 28 13.12 9.77 -2.23
CA SER A 28 14.14 9.04 -1.48
C SER A 28 13.74 8.85 0.00
N VAL A 29 13.23 9.92 0.62
CA VAL A 29 12.67 9.87 1.98
C VAL A 29 11.47 8.92 2.04
N GLY A 30 10.56 9.02 1.07
CA GLY A 30 9.37 8.17 0.98
C GLY A 30 9.69 6.68 0.86
N VAL A 31 10.59 6.29 -0.06
CA VAL A 31 11.06 4.90 -0.21
C VAL A 31 11.70 4.39 1.07
N THR A 32 12.58 5.19 1.67
CA THR A 32 13.28 4.80 2.89
C THR A 32 12.30 4.58 4.04
N ALA A 33 11.36 5.52 4.22
CA ALA A 33 10.30 5.40 5.21
C ALA A 33 9.41 4.18 4.97
N LEU A 34 9.07 3.90 3.71
CA LEU A 34 8.29 2.73 3.32
C LEU A 34 9.00 1.43 3.71
N ILE A 35 10.27 1.27 3.32
CA ILE A 35 11.05 0.07 3.62
C ILE A 35 11.23 -0.11 5.13
N LEU A 36 11.53 0.98 5.86
CA LEU A 36 11.61 0.96 7.32
C LEU A 36 10.30 0.49 7.94
N LEU A 37 9.18 1.05 7.50
CA LEU A 37 7.87 0.72 8.06
C LEU A 37 7.47 -0.73 7.75
N VAL A 38 7.68 -1.19 6.52
CA VAL A 38 7.47 -2.59 6.13
C VAL A 38 8.30 -3.54 6.99
N SER A 39 9.54 -3.16 7.30
CA SER A 39 10.44 -3.95 8.14
C SER A 39 9.99 -4.00 9.62
N LEU A 40 9.30 -2.96 10.10
CA LEU A 40 8.78 -2.86 11.46
C LEU A 40 7.39 -3.48 11.64
N LEU A 41 6.60 -3.57 10.56
CA LEU A 41 5.22 -4.07 10.59
C LEU A 41 5.07 -5.42 11.31
N PRO A 42 5.92 -6.45 11.09
CA PRO A 42 5.80 -7.71 11.80
C PRO A 42 5.89 -7.55 13.32
N SER A 43 6.83 -6.74 13.83
CA SER A 43 6.99 -6.50 15.27
C SER A 43 5.78 -5.76 15.84
N ILE A 44 5.28 -4.74 15.13
CA ILE A 44 4.11 -3.94 15.54
C ILE A 44 2.84 -4.80 15.60
N VAL A 45 2.58 -5.56 14.54
CA VAL A 45 1.36 -6.37 14.37
C VAL A 45 1.28 -7.53 15.37
N LEU A 46 2.44 -8.08 15.74
CA LEU A 46 2.58 -9.15 16.74
C LEU A 46 2.73 -8.63 18.16
N ASN A 47 2.63 -7.30 18.37
CA ASN A 47 2.81 -6.65 19.67
C ASN A 47 4.11 -7.06 20.39
N LYS A 48 5.18 -7.25 19.61
CA LYS A 48 6.53 -7.48 20.14
C LYS A 48 7.24 -6.14 20.25
N ASN A 49 8.26 -6.07 21.11
CA ASN A 49 9.11 -4.89 21.17
C ASN A 49 9.60 -4.56 19.75
N PRO A 50 9.47 -3.30 19.29
CA PRO A 50 9.89 -2.88 17.97
C PRO A 50 11.42 -2.88 17.92
N SER A 51 11.99 -4.06 17.81
CA SER A 51 13.35 -4.26 17.36
C SER A 51 13.26 -4.31 15.84
N LEU A 52 14.04 -3.47 15.18
CA LEU A 52 14.32 -3.58 13.76
C LEU A 52 15.51 -4.54 13.65
N PRO A 53 15.31 -5.80 13.26
CA PRO A 53 16.46 -6.63 12.94
C PRO A 53 17.10 -5.98 11.72
N PHE A 54 18.34 -5.53 11.84
CA PHE A 54 19.07 -4.92 10.71
C PHE A 54 19.01 -5.82 9.46
N ILE A 55 19.06 -7.14 9.67
CA ILE A 55 18.90 -8.14 8.62
C ILE A 55 17.53 -8.05 7.90
N VAL A 56 16.43 -7.81 8.60
CA VAL A 56 15.09 -7.68 8.00
C VAL A 56 15.02 -6.42 7.16
N PHE A 57 15.56 -5.30 7.63
CA PHE A 57 15.63 -4.07 6.85
C PHE A 57 16.42 -4.26 5.55
N ILE A 58 17.60 -4.85 5.63
CA ILE A 58 18.45 -5.10 4.46
C ILE A 58 17.78 -6.05 3.47
N VAL A 59 17.15 -7.13 3.96
CA VAL A 59 16.40 -8.06 3.10
C VAL A 59 15.22 -7.35 2.44
N SER A 60 14.42 -6.60 3.19
CA SER A 60 13.29 -5.83 2.66
C SER A 60 13.74 -4.79 1.63
N PHE A 61 14.89 -4.15 1.84
CA PHE A 61 15.49 -3.25 0.87
C PHE A 61 15.78 -3.97 -0.45
N PHE A 62 16.58 -5.04 -0.42
CA PHE A 62 16.91 -5.78 -1.65
C PHE A 62 15.69 -6.38 -2.33
N CYS A 63 14.73 -6.92 -1.55
CA CYS A 63 13.46 -7.39 -2.10
C CYS A 63 12.72 -6.26 -2.83
N TYR A 64 12.64 -5.06 -2.25
CA TYR A 64 11.99 -3.93 -2.92
C TYR A 64 12.63 -3.61 -4.28
N TRP A 65 13.96 -3.60 -4.36
CA TRP A 65 14.67 -3.30 -5.61
C TRP A 65 14.55 -4.40 -6.66
N ILE A 66 14.66 -5.66 -6.26
CA ILE A 66 14.61 -6.79 -7.19
C ILE A 66 13.19 -7.03 -7.69
N SER A 67 12.19 -6.82 -6.83
CA SER A 67 10.79 -7.05 -7.18
C SER A 67 10.18 -5.95 -8.02
N ASN A 68 10.76 -4.75 -8.09
CA ASN A 68 10.20 -3.68 -8.92
C ASN A 68 11.02 -3.54 -10.20
N PRO A 69 10.69 -4.25 -11.30
CA PRO A 69 11.44 -4.14 -12.56
C PRO A 69 11.35 -2.75 -13.19
N ASN A 70 10.28 -1.99 -12.88
CA ASN A 70 9.99 -0.67 -13.45
C ASN A 70 10.11 0.48 -12.44
N LEU A 71 11.13 0.45 -11.56
CA LEU A 71 11.37 1.48 -10.53
C LEU A 71 11.39 2.91 -11.08
N GLY A 72 11.89 3.09 -12.30
CA GLY A 72 11.88 4.39 -12.98
C GLY A 72 10.47 4.97 -13.09
N GLN A 73 9.49 4.12 -13.40
CA GLN A 73 8.09 4.52 -13.53
C GLN A 73 7.36 4.52 -12.20
N THR A 74 7.57 3.51 -11.34
CA THR A 74 6.76 3.34 -10.11
C THR A 74 7.26 4.13 -8.90
N THR A 75 8.54 4.51 -8.89
CA THR A 75 9.20 5.08 -7.70
C THR A 75 9.91 6.40 -7.98
N PHE A 76 10.60 6.52 -9.11
CA PHE A 76 11.37 7.73 -9.42
C PHE A 76 10.54 8.80 -10.10
N TRP A 77 9.65 8.40 -11.02
CA TRP A 77 8.76 9.34 -11.70
C TRP A 77 7.63 9.80 -10.78
N VAL A 78 7.41 11.12 -10.71
CA VAL A 78 6.45 11.75 -9.78
C VAL A 78 5.05 11.14 -9.85
N VAL A 79 4.54 10.85 -11.06
CA VAL A 79 3.18 10.33 -11.25
C VAL A 79 3.06 8.89 -10.75
N GLY A 80 4.05 8.04 -11.03
CA GLY A 80 4.01 6.67 -10.52
C GLY A 80 4.37 6.59 -9.05
N ALA A 81 5.30 7.39 -8.55
CA ALA A 81 5.58 7.50 -7.12
C ALA A 81 4.31 7.85 -6.33
N ALA A 82 3.52 8.80 -6.84
CA ALA A 82 2.25 9.19 -6.24
C ALA A 82 1.18 8.10 -6.29
N ASN A 83 1.25 7.15 -7.24
CA ASN A 83 0.26 6.07 -7.40
C ASN A 83 0.66 4.75 -6.74
N TYR A 84 1.96 4.48 -6.58
CA TYR A 84 2.46 3.18 -6.10
C TYR A 84 3.29 3.28 -4.82
N MET A 85 4.23 4.21 -4.74
CA MET A 85 5.16 4.30 -3.62
C MET A 85 4.53 5.01 -2.40
N TRP A 86 4.03 6.23 -2.60
CA TRP A 86 3.42 7.03 -1.52
C TRP A 86 2.14 6.40 -1.01
N THR A 87 1.36 5.81 -1.91
CA THR A 87 0.13 5.08 -1.60
C THR A 87 0.38 3.88 -0.70
N MET A 88 1.38 3.06 -1.02
CA MET A 88 1.79 1.96 -0.16
C MET A 88 2.32 2.44 1.20
N LEU A 89 3.02 3.57 1.24
CA LEU A 89 3.45 4.17 2.51
C LEU A 89 2.24 4.54 3.38
N TYR A 90 1.21 5.18 2.83
CA TYR A 90 0.00 5.54 3.58
C TYR A 90 -0.75 4.31 4.11
N ILE A 91 -0.86 3.25 3.29
CA ILE A 91 -1.44 1.97 3.72
C ILE A 91 -0.64 1.39 4.91
N CYS A 92 0.68 1.37 4.82
CA CYS A 92 1.53 0.86 5.90
C CYS A 92 1.41 1.71 7.17
N ILE A 93 1.34 3.04 7.06
CA ILE A 93 1.15 3.97 8.18
C ILE A 93 -0.18 3.68 8.87
N TYR A 94 -1.24 3.50 8.09
CA TYR A 94 -2.56 3.15 8.62
C TYR A 94 -2.51 1.83 9.41
N ILE A 95 -1.96 0.75 8.84
CA ILE A 95 -1.89 -0.56 9.49
C ILE A 95 -1.05 -0.49 10.78
N ALA A 96 0.11 0.17 10.72
CA ALA A 96 0.97 0.35 11.89
C ALA A 96 0.25 1.12 13.01
N THR A 97 -0.48 2.18 12.65
CA THR A 97 -1.23 3.01 13.60
C THR A 97 -2.39 2.24 14.22
N LEU A 98 -3.15 1.49 13.42
CA LEU A 98 -4.25 0.64 13.88
C LEU A 98 -3.79 -0.35 14.95
N HIS A 99 -2.71 -1.10 14.70
CA HIS A 99 -2.18 -2.05 15.69
C HIS A 99 -1.55 -1.36 16.90
N THR A 100 -0.81 -0.26 16.68
CA THR A 100 -0.20 0.49 17.79
C THR A 100 -1.24 1.01 18.78
N ILE A 101 -2.39 1.49 18.28
CA ILE A 101 -3.48 1.96 19.14
C ILE A 101 -4.22 0.77 19.76
N HIS A 102 -4.54 -0.27 18.98
CA HIS A 102 -5.26 -1.44 19.49
C HIS A 102 -4.51 -2.17 20.62
N ASN A 103 -3.18 -2.22 20.52
CA ASN A 103 -2.31 -2.88 21.51
C ASN A 103 -2.12 -2.07 22.80
N LYS A 104 -2.54 -0.78 22.86
CA LYS A 104 -2.52 0.00 24.10
C LYS A 104 -3.56 -0.53 25.10
N SER A 105 -3.36 -0.24 26.39
CA SER A 105 -4.42 -0.39 27.39
C SER A 105 -5.63 0.47 27.00
N GLN A 106 -6.85 -0.04 27.23
CA GLN A 106 -8.09 0.67 26.89
C GLN A 106 -8.13 2.08 27.48
N ASP A 107 -7.66 2.25 28.71
CA ASP A 107 -7.59 3.54 29.42
C ASP A 107 -6.64 4.57 28.75
N LYS A 108 -5.79 4.13 27.83
CA LYS A 108 -4.86 4.98 27.06
C LYS A 108 -5.38 5.30 25.65
N VAL A 109 -6.50 4.73 25.23
CA VAL A 109 -7.12 5.03 23.93
C VAL A 109 -8.01 6.24 24.10
N SER A 110 -7.59 7.37 23.53
CA SER A 110 -8.34 8.63 23.57
C SER A 110 -9.24 8.78 22.36
N PHE A 111 -10.19 9.72 22.41
CA PHE A 111 -11.00 10.12 21.25
C PHE A 111 -10.16 10.53 20.03
N VAL A 112 -9.00 11.16 20.27
CA VAL A 112 -8.04 11.53 19.22
C VAL A 112 -7.50 10.30 18.49
N SER A 113 -7.33 9.18 19.18
CA SER A 113 -6.90 7.91 18.57
C SER A 113 -7.92 7.41 17.54
N TYR A 114 -9.21 7.53 17.83
CA TYR A 114 -10.28 7.13 16.91
C TYR A 114 -10.34 8.02 15.67
N ILE A 115 -10.21 9.35 15.86
CA ILE A 115 -10.11 10.31 14.75
C ILE A 115 -8.91 9.97 13.88
N LEU A 116 -7.74 9.73 14.49
CA LEU A 116 -6.52 9.44 13.77
C LEU A 116 -6.65 8.15 12.92
N VAL A 117 -7.20 7.08 13.48
CA VAL A 117 -7.43 5.82 12.75
C VAL A 117 -8.41 6.02 11.60
N PHE A 118 -9.49 6.77 11.82
CA PHE A 118 -10.46 7.07 10.77
C PHE A 118 -9.84 7.91 9.64
N THR A 119 -9.16 9.02 9.96
CA THR A 119 -8.53 9.87 8.94
C THR A 119 -7.47 9.12 8.13
N LEU A 120 -6.62 8.33 8.80
CA LEU A 120 -5.61 7.53 8.11
C LEU A 120 -6.23 6.41 7.26
N SER A 121 -7.35 5.82 7.70
CA SER A 121 -8.04 4.80 6.90
C SER A 121 -8.67 5.40 5.64
N VAL A 122 -9.21 6.62 5.71
CA VAL A 122 -9.69 7.36 4.54
C VAL A 122 -8.55 7.63 3.55
N ILE A 123 -7.40 8.13 4.03
CA ILE A 123 -6.23 8.38 3.17
C ILE A 123 -5.72 7.07 2.55
N ALA A 124 -5.68 5.98 3.33
CA ALA A 124 -5.24 4.68 2.84
C ALA A 124 -6.22 4.10 1.80
N GLY A 125 -7.54 4.25 1.99
CA GLY A 125 -8.55 3.84 1.01
C GLY A 125 -8.51 4.67 -0.28
N TRP A 126 -8.10 5.93 -0.18
CA TRP A 126 -7.88 6.84 -1.31
C TRP A 126 -6.51 6.63 -2.01
N SER A 127 -5.86 5.50 -1.79
CA SER A 127 -4.52 5.26 -2.31
C SER A 127 -4.48 5.12 -3.83
N SER A 128 -5.03 4.03 -4.37
CA SER A 128 -5.10 3.81 -5.82
C SER A 128 -6.23 2.84 -6.18
N GLU A 129 -6.59 2.76 -7.46
CA GLU A 129 -7.68 1.90 -7.93
C GLU A 129 -7.40 0.41 -7.63
N GLY A 130 -6.14 -0.01 -7.78
CA GLY A 130 -5.71 -1.40 -7.55
C GLY A 130 -5.37 -1.74 -6.09
N ALA A 131 -5.05 -0.74 -5.25
CA ALA A 131 -4.62 -0.97 -3.86
C ALA A 131 -5.57 -0.41 -2.79
N GLY A 132 -6.51 0.47 -3.14
CA GLY A 132 -7.39 1.15 -2.20
C GLY A 132 -8.43 0.25 -1.51
N TRP A 133 -8.73 -0.91 -2.09
CA TRP A 133 -9.56 -1.92 -1.44
C TRP A 133 -8.83 -2.66 -0.31
N PHE A 134 -7.50 -2.67 -0.31
CA PHE A 134 -6.70 -3.46 0.62
C PHE A 134 -6.86 -3.02 2.10
N PRO A 135 -6.79 -1.72 2.44
CA PRO A 135 -7.07 -1.24 3.80
C PRO A 135 -8.46 -1.63 4.31
N LEU A 136 -9.48 -1.63 3.43
CA LEU A 136 -10.82 -2.06 3.78
C LEU A 136 -10.83 -3.54 4.17
N ALA A 137 -10.32 -4.41 3.29
CA ALA A 137 -10.26 -5.84 3.55
C ALA A 137 -9.41 -6.18 4.79
N TYR A 138 -8.28 -5.49 4.98
CA TYR A 138 -7.45 -5.63 6.17
C TYR A 138 -8.22 -5.27 7.45
N SER A 139 -8.97 -4.18 7.44
CA SER A 139 -9.77 -3.70 8.57
C SER A 139 -10.90 -4.67 8.91
N MET A 140 -11.56 -5.24 7.90
CA MET A 140 -12.59 -6.26 8.09
C MET A 140 -12.03 -7.52 8.76
N ILE A 141 -10.85 -7.99 8.33
CA ILE A 141 -10.15 -9.09 9.01
C ILE A 141 -9.77 -8.68 10.44
N GLY A 142 -9.38 -7.42 10.63
CA GLY A 142 -9.14 -6.80 11.93
C GLY A 142 -10.30 -6.96 12.91
N ILE A 143 -11.56 -6.86 12.46
CA ILE A 143 -12.75 -7.07 13.31
C ILE A 143 -12.74 -8.47 13.95
N TYR A 144 -12.35 -9.50 13.19
CA TYR A 144 -12.24 -10.87 13.69
C TYR A 144 -11.01 -11.07 14.58
N LEU A 145 -9.88 -10.45 14.21
CA LEU A 145 -8.62 -10.61 14.93
C LEU A 145 -8.59 -9.84 16.27
N PHE A 146 -9.29 -8.70 16.34
CA PHE A 146 -9.26 -7.76 17.47
C PHE A 146 -10.44 -8.01 18.42
N LYS A 147 -10.54 -9.25 18.92
CA LYS A 147 -11.64 -9.75 19.77
C LYS A 147 -11.99 -8.87 20.98
N ARG A 148 -11.06 -8.03 21.45
CA ARG A 148 -11.23 -7.14 22.62
C ARG A 148 -11.86 -5.80 22.28
N ASP A 149 -11.65 -5.29 21.06
CA ASP A 149 -12.10 -3.95 20.65
C ASP A 149 -12.27 -3.92 19.13
N THR A 150 -13.53 -4.00 18.71
CA THR A 150 -13.92 -3.97 17.30
C THR A 150 -14.21 -2.55 16.81
N ALA A 151 -14.24 -1.54 17.67
CA ALA A 151 -14.59 -0.18 17.26
C ALA A 151 -13.54 0.42 16.32
N LEU A 152 -12.25 0.24 16.63
CA LEU A 152 -11.14 0.69 15.78
C LEU A 152 -11.16 0.07 14.37
N PRO A 153 -11.23 -1.27 14.19
CA PRO A 153 -11.29 -1.86 12.85
C PRO A 153 -12.62 -1.58 12.12
N ILE A 154 -13.73 -1.37 12.83
CA ILE A 154 -14.99 -0.92 12.20
C ILE A 154 -14.82 0.48 11.62
N LEU A 155 -14.31 1.44 12.41
CA LEU A 155 -14.01 2.79 11.92
C LEU A 155 -12.98 2.78 10.79
N GLY A 156 -11.98 1.92 10.90
CA GLY A 156 -11.02 1.63 9.85
C GLY A 156 -11.69 1.19 8.54
N SER A 157 -12.64 0.26 8.63
CA SER A 157 -13.41 -0.24 7.48
C SER A 157 -14.28 0.85 6.86
N ILE A 158 -15.02 1.61 7.67
CA ILE A 158 -15.89 2.69 7.19
C ILE A 158 -15.05 3.78 6.50
N GLY A 159 -13.96 4.22 7.13
CA GLY A 159 -13.11 5.25 6.54
C GLY A 159 -12.40 4.77 5.26
N SER A 160 -11.90 3.53 5.24
CA SER A 160 -11.30 2.96 4.02
C SER A 160 -12.31 2.86 2.87
N LEU A 161 -13.54 2.42 3.16
CA LEU A 161 -14.61 2.38 2.16
C LEU A 161 -14.94 3.78 1.64
N MET A 162 -15.02 4.77 2.53
CA MET A 162 -15.26 6.17 2.15
C MET A 162 -14.15 6.70 1.24
N GLY A 163 -12.88 6.51 1.62
CA GLY A 163 -11.72 6.90 0.81
C GLY A 163 -11.69 6.23 -0.56
N TYR A 164 -12.00 4.93 -0.60
CA TYR A 164 -12.05 4.18 -1.85
C TYR A 164 -13.19 4.64 -2.77
N CYS A 165 -14.38 4.88 -2.23
CA CYS A 165 -15.49 5.44 -2.98
C CYS A 165 -15.16 6.83 -3.55
N LEU A 166 -14.51 7.70 -2.77
CA LEU A 166 -14.06 9.02 -3.23
C LEU A 166 -13.11 8.91 -4.43
N LEU A 167 -12.21 7.94 -4.40
CA LEU A 167 -11.30 7.69 -5.51
C LEU A 167 -12.04 7.17 -6.74
N ILE A 168 -12.84 6.11 -6.60
CA ILE A 168 -13.51 5.43 -7.71
C ILE A 168 -14.49 6.36 -8.42
N PHE A 169 -15.26 7.14 -7.66
CA PHE A 169 -16.22 8.10 -8.21
C PHE A 169 -15.61 9.46 -8.55
N SER A 170 -14.28 9.57 -8.56
CA SER A 170 -13.63 10.82 -8.94
C SER A 170 -13.87 11.14 -10.42
N PRO A 171 -14.09 12.42 -10.78
CA PRO A 171 -14.33 12.83 -12.18
C PRO A 171 -13.16 12.47 -13.11
N GLY A 172 -11.94 12.40 -12.58
CA GLY A 172 -10.76 12.00 -13.35
C GLY A 172 -10.86 10.57 -13.89
N ASN A 173 -11.44 9.65 -13.13
CA ASN A 173 -11.61 8.26 -13.58
C ASN A 173 -12.62 8.17 -14.73
N TYR A 174 -13.70 8.93 -14.68
CA TYR A 174 -14.68 9.00 -15.77
C TYR A 174 -14.05 9.55 -17.04
N ASN A 175 -13.34 10.68 -16.94
CA ASN A 175 -12.66 11.28 -18.10
C ASN A 175 -11.61 10.34 -18.72
N ARG A 176 -10.96 9.50 -17.92
CA ARG A 176 -9.99 8.50 -18.43
C ARG A 176 -10.69 7.39 -19.22
N LEU A 177 -11.86 6.95 -18.77
CA LEU A 177 -12.63 5.90 -19.45
C LEU A 177 -13.20 6.35 -20.79
N GLU A 178 -13.41 7.65 -21.00
CA GLU A 178 -13.86 8.20 -22.29
C GLU A 178 -12.77 8.19 -23.36
N HIS A 179 -11.49 8.10 -22.97
CA HIS A 179 -10.37 8.13 -23.91
C HIS A 179 -10.40 6.92 -24.87
N PRO A 180 -10.16 7.09 -26.19
CA PRO A 180 -10.30 6.03 -27.20
C PRO A 180 -9.56 4.72 -26.86
N LEU A 181 -8.39 4.83 -26.21
CA LEU A 181 -7.58 3.68 -25.77
C LEU A 181 -8.29 2.73 -24.79
N PHE A 182 -9.34 3.17 -24.10
CA PHE A 182 -10.08 2.35 -23.14
C PHE A 182 -11.43 1.87 -23.67
N GLN A 183 -11.88 2.34 -24.84
CA GLN A 183 -13.21 2.01 -25.39
C GLN A 183 -13.37 0.51 -25.63
N ASP A 184 -12.33 -0.15 -26.15
CA ASP A 184 -12.32 -1.61 -26.35
C ASP A 184 -12.48 -2.36 -25.03
N TRP A 185 -11.79 -1.92 -23.96
CA TRP A 185 -11.91 -2.52 -22.64
C TRP A 185 -13.28 -2.24 -22.01
N VAL A 186 -13.83 -1.04 -22.19
CA VAL A 186 -15.15 -0.66 -21.67
C VAL A 186 -16.24 -1.51 -22.32
N ALA A 187 -16.14 -1.77 -23.63
CA ALA A 187 -17.08 -2.56 -24.41
C ALA A 187 -17.13 -4.05 -24.03
N LEU A 188 -16.08 -4.58 -23.39
CA LEU A 188 -16.08 -5.96 -22.90
C LEU A 188 -17.18 -6.20 -21.87
N SER A 189 -17.83 -7.36 -21.98
CA SER A 189 -18.74 -7.87 -20.96
C SER A 189 -18.01 -8.12 -19.64
N ILE A 190 -18.78 -8.17 -18.55
CA ILE A 190 -18.23 -8.49 -17.22
C ILE A 190 -17.53 -9.86 -17.23
N TYR A 191 -18.09 -10.83 -17.95
CA TYR A 191 -17.48 -12.15 -18.11
C TYR A 191 -16.10 -12.06 -18.76
N GLU A 192 -15.97 -11.34 -19.87
CA GLU A 192 -14.69 -11.17 -20.57
C GLU A 192 -13.67 -10.41 -19.74
N LYS A 193 -14.10 -9.39 -18.98
CA LYS A 193 -13.21 -8.66 -18.06
C LYS A 193 -12.67 -9.57 -16.96
N VAL A 194 -13.54 -10.37 -16.33
CA VAL A 194 -13.15 -11.31 -15.27
C VAL A 194 -12.26 -12.42 -15.81
N MET A 195 -12.65 -13.04 -16.93
CA MET A 195 -11.85 -14.10 -17.55
C MET A 195 -10.51 -13.57 -18.06
N GLY A 196 -10.49 -12.37 -18.64
CA GLY A 196 -9.26 -11.72 -19.06
C GLY A 196 -8.31 -11.46 -17.88
N HIS A 197 -8.85 -11.06 -16.74
CA HIS A 197 -8.06 -10.90 -15.51
C HIS A 197 -7.49 -12.24 -15.03
N ILE A 198 -8.30 -13.30 -14.97
CA ILE A 198 -7.86 -14.62 -14.49
C ILE A 198 -6.87 -15.29 -15.45
N ILE A 199 -7.09 -15.20 -16.76
CA ILE A 199 -6.31 -15.94 -17.77
C ILE A 199 -5.02 -15.21 -18.14
N TYR A 200 -5.04 -13.87 -18.18
CA TYR A 200 -3.89 -13.10 -18.66
C TYR A 200 -3.19 -12.33 -17.53
N ARG A 201 -3.93 -11.54 -16.74
CA ARG A 201 -3.32 -10.67 -15.71
C ARG A 201 -2.71 -11.46 -14.55
N VAL A 202 -3.44 -12.42 -14.00
CA VAL A 202 -2.95 -13.20 -12.85
C VAL A 202 -1.69 -14.00 -13.21
N PRO A 203 -1.63 -14.75 -14.34
CA PRO A 203 -0.40 -15.45 -14.74
C PRO A 203 0.76 -14.53 -15.07
N GLU A 204 0.50 -13.36 -15.67
CA GLU A 204 1.54 -12.37 -15.96
C GLU A 204 2.20 -11.87 -14.66
N VAL A 205 1.40 -11.47 -13.67
CA VAL A 205 1.89 -11.11 -12.32
C VAL A 205 2.63 -12.29 -11.69
N LEU A 206 2.05 -13.50 -11.73
CA LEU A 206 2.69 -14.69 -11.16
C LEU A 206 4.05 -15.00 -11.79
N SER A 207 4.18 -14.79 -13.10
CA SER A 207 5.44 -15.02 -13.82
C SER A 207 6.50 -13.96 -13.48
N GLY A 208 6.09 -12.71 -13.26
CA GLY A 208 7.01 -11.60 -12.96
C GLY A 208 7.63 -11.66 -11.55
N PHE A 209 6.94 -12.25 -10.58
CA PHE A 209 7.35 -12.26 -9.17
C PHE A 209 7.70 -13.65 -8.63
N TRP A 210 7.98 -14.63 -9.50
CA TRP A 210 8.17 -16.03 -9.13
C TRP A 210 9.18 -16.27 -7.98
N PHE A 211 10.26 -15.49 -7.94
CA PHE A 211 11.30 -15.62 -6.90
C PHE A 211 10.80 -15.21 -5.50
N LEU A 212 9.88 -14.24 -5.40
CA LEU A 212 9.25 -13.88 -4.14
C LEU A 212 8.40 -15.02 -3.59
N TYR A 213 7.73 -15.76 -4.48
CA TYR A 213 6.92 -16.91 -4.09
C TYR A 213 7.79 -18.06 -3.60
N VAL A 214 8.94 -18.28 -4.23
CA VAL A 214 9.94 -19.25 -3.73
C VAL A 214 10.41 -18.86 -2.33
N LEU A 215 10.74 -17.59 -2.10
CA LEU A 215 11.12 -17.09 -0.77
C LEU A 215 9.99 -17.27 0.26
N LEU A 216 8.74 -16.99 -0.12
CA LEU A 216 7.59 -17.15 0.76
C LEU A 216 7.34 -18.61 1.11
N VAL A 217 7.32 -19.51 0.12
CA VAL A 217 7.15 -20.95 0.35
C VAL A 217 8.28 -21.47 1.23
N PHE A 218 9.52 -21.07 0.97
CA PHE A 218 10.66 -21.42 1.81
C PHE A 218 10.48 -20.92 3.26
N ALA A 219 10.05 -19.67 3.45
CA ALA A 219 9.78 -19.11 4.77
C ALA A 219 8.64 -19.85 5.51
N LEU A 220 7.57 -20.22 4.81
CA LEU A 220 6.46 -21.00 5.37
C LEU A 220 6.90 -22.43 5.74
N LEU A 221 7.73 -23.07 4.92
CA LEU A 221 8.29 -24.40 5.21
C LEU A 221 9.21 -24.36 6.43
N LEU A 222 10.10 -23.37 6.52
CA LEU A 222 10.90 -23.15 7.73
C LEU A 222 10.00 -22.95 8.95
N ASN A 223 8.95 -22.13 8.83
CA ASN A 223 8.00 -21.91 9.91
C ASN A 223 7.31 -23.23 10.34
N ALA A 224 6.85 -24.04 9.39
CA ALA A 224 6.21 -25.33 9.66
C ALA A 224 7.16 -26.36 10.32
N ILE A 225 8.46 -26.31 9.98
CA ILE A 225 9.48 -27.21 10.56
C ILE A 225 9.86 -26.76 11.97
N PHE A 226 10.02 -25.46 12.20
CA PHE A 226 10.55 -24.90 13.45
C PHE A 226 9.48 -24.49 14.47
N ILE A 227 8.23 -24.26 14.06
CA ILE A 227 7.14 -23.79 14.93
C ILE A 227 6.01 -24.82 14.94
N LYS A 228 5.86 -25.52 16.07
CA LYS A 228 4.84 -26.57 16.33
C LYS A 228 3.48 -26.04 16.79
N GLU A 229 3.20 -24.73 16.67
CA GLU A 229 1.94 -24.15 17.10
C GLU A 229 0.86 -24.13 16.00
N LYS A 230 -0.41 -24.21 16.40
CA LYS A 230 -1.58 -24.01 15.52
C LYS A 230 -1.56 -22.62 14.86
N CYS A 231 -2.28 -22.47 13.75
CA CYS A 231 -2.49 -21.21 13.02
C CYS A 231 -2.56 -19.97 13.92
N ASN A 232 -1.48 -19.19 13.94
CA ASN A 232 -1.38 -17.96 14.73
C ASN A 232 -1.78 -16.74 13.87
N LYS A 233 -2.16 -15.62 14.50
CA LYS A 233 -2.48 -14.32 13.88
C LYS A 233 -1.44 -13.92 12.82
N ALA A 234 -0.17 -14.24 13.04
CA ALA A 234 0.94 -14.02 12.10
C ALA A 234 0.72 -14.73 10.75
N GLN A 235 0.32 -16.01 10.78
CA GLN A 235 0.16 -16.82 9.57
C GLN A 235 -1.07 -16.37 8.76
N VAL A 236 -2.19 -16.08 9.44
CA VAL A 236 -3.40 -15.53 8.80
C VAL A 236 -3.09 -14.21 8.09
N LEU A 237 -2.37 -13.31 8.76
CA LEU A 237 -1.99 -12.02 8.17
C LEU A 237 -1.00 -12.19 7.02
N SER A 238 -0.01 -13.08 7.14
CA SER A 238 0.94 -13.35 6.05
C SER A 238 0.25 -13.91 4.79
N LEU A 239 -0.72 -14.81 4.96
CA LEU A 239 -1.53 -15.34 3.86
C LEU A 239 -2.40 -14.23 3.23
N PHE A 240 -2.97 -13.35 4.06
CA PHE A 240 -3.73 -12.21 3.55
C PHE A 240 -2.86 -11.25 2.72
N PHE A 241 -1.69 -10.85 3.22
CA PHE A 241 -0.74 -10.02 2.46
C PHE A 241 -0.30 -10.70 1.16
N PHE A 242 -0.11 -12.01 1.18
CA PHE A 242 0.22 -12.79 -0.02
C PHE A 242 -0.91 -12.79 -1.03
N VAL A 243 -2.15 -13.11 -0.63
CA VAL A 243 -3.30 -13.11 -1.55
C VAL A 243 -3.55 -11.72 -2.11
N ALA A 244 -3.40 -10.67 -1.30
CA ALA A 244 -3.55 -9.30 -1.74
C ALA A 244 -2.49 -8.85 -2.75
N SER A 245 -1.35 -9.53 -2.83
CA SER A 245 -0.30 -9.21 -3.81
C SER A 245 -0.65 -9.60 -5.25
N PHE A 246 -1.74 -10.36 -5.46
CA PHE A 246 -2.21 -10.78 -6.80
C PHE A 246 -3.15 -9.79 -7.48
N ASN A 247 -3.24 -8.55 -6.98
CA ASN A 247 -4.02 -7.48 -7.63
C ASN A 247 -3.25 -6.78 -8.75
#